data_AF-A0A1S3R0D9-F1
#
_entry.id   AF-A0A1S3R0D9-F1
#
_cell.length_a   1.000
_cell.length_b   1.000
_cell.length_c   1.000
_cell.angle_alpha   90.00
_cell.angle_beta   90.00
_cell.angle_gamma   90.00
#
_symmetry.space_group_name_H-M   'P 1'
#
loop_
_entity.id
_entity.type
_entity.pdbx_description
1 polymer ?
#
loop_
_entity_poly.entity_id
_entity_poly.type
_entity_poly.pdbx_seq_one_letter_code
_entity_poly.pdbx_strand_id
1 'polypeptide(L)'
;MARPGSAGPRREMAVALAAPPPPPIQTVRTFFPETWIWDLVEVGESGSADVPLTVPDTITTWETEVFCLAPSGFGLAPLVELTVFQPFFLELTLPYSVIRGERFELKATVFNYLSKCIMVSVTPALSSDYTLTPVRDVQDSSCLCANGRKTFSWTMAPSVLGVLNVSVSAAAVQSHAACGNGVVNVPERGRVDTVTRGLLGKAEGTEKSHTYNWLLCPTGEALTEEVEVQLPQNVVDGSARISLSVLGDILGRALNNLDGLLQMPYGCGEQNMALLSPNIYILEYLRNTNQLTPAILDKATKFLTSGRRVP
;
A
#
# COMPACT_ATOMS: atom_id res chain seq x y z
N MET A 1 -54.08 -20.09 78.50
CA MET A 1 -54.64 -20.67 77.25
C MET A 1 -55.33 -19.51 76.54
N ALA A 2 -54.94 -18.99 75.38
CA ALA A 2 -54.45 -19.63 74.16
C ALA A 2 -53.24 -18.89 73.54
N ARG A 3 -52.48 -19.58 72.69
CA ARG A 3 -51.21 -19.13 72.06
C ARG A 3 -51.48 -18.18 70.87
N PRO A 4 -50.56 -17.23 70.57
CA PRO A 4 -50.62 -16.43 69.35
C PRO A 4 -50.11 -17.25 68.14
N GLY A 5 -50.80 -17.10 67.00
CA GLY A 5 -50.46 -17.75 65.73
C GLY A 5 -49.23 -17.13 65.08
N SER A 6 -48.32 -18.00 64.61
CA SER A 6 -47.10 -17.64 63.89
C SER A 6 -47.41 -17.16 62.48
N ALA A 7 -47.09 -15.89 62.18
CA ALA A 7 -47.01 -15.39 60.81
C ALA A 7 -45.73 -15.95 60.14
N GLY A 8 -45.90 -16.69 59.05
CA GLY A 8 -44.78 -17.20 58.24
C GLY A 8 -44.05 -16.06 57.50
N PRO A 9 -42.77 -16.25 57.15
CA PRO A 9 -41.99 -15.22 56.49
C PRO A 9 -42.50 -14.99 55.06
N ARG A 10 -42.71 -13.73 54.69
CA ARG A 10 -42.88 -13.31 53.30
C ARG A 10 -41.58 -13.63 52.55
N ARG A 11 -41.66 -14.51 51.56
CA ARG A 11 -40.60 -14.67 50.55
C ARG A 11 -40.52 -13.39 49.73
N GLU A 12 -39.50 -12.58 49.98
CA GLU A 12 -39.03 -11.60 49.01
C GLU A 12 -38.52 -12.37 47.78
N MET A 13 -39.19 -12.17 46.63
CA MET A 13 -38.64 -12.59 45.35
C MET A 13 -37.46 -11.68 45.05
N ALA A 14 -36.26 -12.17 45.31
CA ALA A 14 -35.05 -11.57 44.77
C ALA A 14 -35.14 -11.61 43.25
N VAL A 15 -35.32 -10.42 42.64
CA VAL A 15 -35.14 -10.25 41.21
C VAL A 15 -33.65 -10.46 40.95
N ALA A 16 -33.30 -11.62 40.39
CA ALA A 16 -31.96 -11.86 39.90
C ALA A 16 -31.68 -10.83 38.80
N LEU A 17 -30.83 -9.84 39.10
CA LEU A 17 -30.26 -8.95 38.09
C LEU A 17 -29.49 -9.82 37.10
N ALA A 18 -30.04 -9.96 35.89
CA ALA A 18 -29.37 -10.65 34.80
C ALA A 18 -28.00 -9.98 34.58
N ALA A 19 -26.94 -10.79 34.49
CA ALA A 19 -25.61 -10.30 34.17
C ALA A 19 -25.65 -9.51 32.85
N PRO A 20 -24.92 -8.37 32.74
CA PRO A 20 -24.90 -7.61 31.51
C PRO A 20 -24.38 -8.49 30.35
N PRO A 21 -24.96 -8.34 29.14
CA PRO A 21 -24.53 -9.13 28.00
C PRO A 21 -23.04 -8.88 27.72
N PRO A 22 -22.30 -9.92 27.27
CA PRO A 22 -20.88 -9.77 26.95
C PRO A 22 -20.66 -8.69 25.87
N PRO A 23 -19.55 -7.94 25.93
CA PRO A 23 -19.27 -6.88 24.97
C PRO A 23 -19.11 -7.43 23.55
N PRO A 24 -19.37 -6.60 22.53
CA PRO A 24 -19.21 -7.02 21.15
C PRO A 24 -17.77 -7.25 20.75
N ILE A 25 -17.59 -8.24 19.87
CA ILE A 25 -16.29 -8.54 19.28
C ILE A 25 -15.96 -7.41 18.33
N GLN A 26 -14.88 -6.69 18.62
CA GLN A 26 -14.38 -5.62 17.76
C GLN A 26 -13.21 -6.14 16.93
N THR A 27 -13.32 -6.00 15.61
CA THR A 27 -12.23 -6.25 14.67
C THR A 27 -11.77 -4.89 14.15
N VAL A 28 -10.50 -4.56 14.37
CA VAL A 28 -9.90 -3.31 13.89
C VAL A 28 -8.88 -3.67 12.82
N ARG A 29 -9.08 -3.14 11.62
CA ARG A 29 -8.33 -3.48 10.42
C ARG A 29 -7.60 -2.26 9.90
N THR A 30 -6.27 -2.35 9.88
CA THR A 30 -5.38 -1.24 9.51
C THR A 30 -4.24 -1.70 8.60
N PHE A 31 -3.94 -3.00 8.55
CA PHE A 31 -2.83 -3.56 7.81
C PHE A 31 -3.29 -4.14 6.46
N PHE A 32 -3.17 -3.31 5.42
CA PHE A 32 -3.57 -3.64 4.04
C PHE A 32 -2.37 -3.57 3.08
N PRO A 33 -1.38 -4.47 3.18
CA PRO A 33 -0.25 -4.49 2.27
C PRO A 33 -0.66 -4.98 0.87
N GLU A 34 0.14 -4.62 -0.14
CA GLU A 34 0.07 -5.22 -1.47
C GLU A 34 0.80 -6.57 -1.51
N THR A 35 1.91 -6.69 -0.78
CA THR A 35 2.70 -7.92 -0.64
C THR A 35 2.78 -8.29 0.84
N TRP A 36 2.38 -9.51 1.18
CA TRP A 36 2.34 -9.97 2.57
C TRP A 36 3.69 -10.50 3.07
N ILE A 37 4.31 -11.44 2.32
CA ILE A 37 5.51 -12.15 2.75
C ILE A 37 6.58 -11.98 1.68
N TRP A 38 7.77 -11.56 2.09
CA TRP A 38 8.96 -11.51 1.25
C TRP A 38 10.21 -11.83 2.09
N ASP A 39 10.34 -13.10 2.47
CA ASP A 39 11.33 -13.56 3.44
C ASP A 39 12.11 -14.77 2.92
N LEU A 40 13.31 -14.96 3.48
CA LEU A 40 14.14 -16.15 3.29
C LEU A 40 14.17 -16.96 4.58
N VAL A 41 13.93 -18.27 4.47
CA VAL A 41 13.91 -19.18 5.61
C VAL A 41 14.83 -20.36 5.34
N GLU A 42 15.73 -20.64 6.29
CA GLU A 42 16.59 -21.81 6.21
C GLU A 42 15.81 -23.07 6.60
N VAL A 43 15.82 -24.05 5.68
CA VAL A 43 15.24 -25.37 5.92
C VAL A 43 16.38 -26.28 6.41
N GLY A 44 16.32 -26.68 7.68
CA GLY A 44 17.33 -27.56 8.28
C GLY A 44 17.29 -28.99 7.73
N GLU A 45 18.08 -29.88 8.35
CA GLU A 45 18.19 -31.30 7.93
C GLU A 45 16.86 -32.06 7.96
N SER A 46 15.85 -31.56 8.70
CA SER A 46 14.48 -32.10 8.73
C SER A 46 13.75 -31.98 7.40
N GLY A 47 14.17 -31.08 6.51
CA GLY A 47 13.48 -30.82 5.24
C GLY A 47 12.18 -30.01 5.38
N SER A 48 11.87 -29.49 6.57
CA SER A 48 10.69 -28.66 6.84
C SER A 48 10.99 -27.53 7.82
N ALA A 49 10.35 -26.38 7.63
CA ALA A 49 10.39 -25.24 8.54
C ALA A 49 8.99 -24.66 8.72
N ASP A 50 8.60 -24.38 9.96
CA ASP A 50 7.33 -23.73 10.29
C ASP A 50 7.55 -22.24 10.55
N VAL A 51 6.79 -21.40 9.86
CA VAL A 51 6.90 -19.94 9.95
C VAL A 51 5.58 -19.37 10.47
N PRO A 52 5.48 -19.01 11.76
CA PRO A 52 4.26 -18.43 12.31
C PRO A 52 4.08 -17.00 11.79
N LEU A 53 3.02 -16.77 11.03
CA LEU A 53 2.70 -15.47 10.44
C LEU A 53 1.25 -15.08 10.73
N THR A 54 1.03 -13.79 10.93
CA THR A 54 -0.31 -13.22 11.07
C THR A 54 -0.78 -12.77 9.69
N VAL A 55 -1.96 -13.24 9.28
CA VAL A 55 -2.58 -12.86 8.00
C VAL A 55 -2.91 -11.36 7.97
N PRO A 56 -2.83 -10.69 6.81
CA PRO A 56 -3.21 -9.29 6.71
C PRO A 56 -4.72 -9.09 6.86
N ASP A 57 -5.11 -7.84 7.10
CA ASP A 57 -6.53 -7.48 7.29
C ASP A 57 -7.34 -7.43 5.97
N THR A 58 -6.66 -7.64 4.83
CA THR A 58 -7.27 -7.73 3.51
C THR A 58 -8.06 -9.03 3.38
N ILE A 59 -9.37 -8.91 3.16
CA ILE A 59 -10.28 -10.02 2.90
C ILE A 59 -10.15 -10.38 1.42
N THR A 60 -9.25 -11.32 1.13
CA THR A 60 -8.92 -11.78 -0.22
C THR A 60 -8.39 -13.21 -0.16
N THR A 61 -8.23 -13.84 -1.32
CA THR A 61 -7.36 -15.00 -1.47
C THR A 61 -5.93 -14.51 -1.71
N TRP A 62 -5.01 -14.93 -0.87
CA TRP A 62 -3.58 -14.72 -1.04
C TRP A 62 -2.98 -15.91 -1.78
N GLU A 63 -2.14 -15.62 -2.76
CA GLU A 63 -1.39 -16.63 -3.51
C GLU A 63 0.06 -16.61 -3.04
N THR A 64 0.65 -17.80 -2.86
CA THR A 64 2.01 -17.94 -2.32
C THR A 64 2.91 -18.64 -3.33
N GLU A 65 4.06 -18.03 -3.59
CA GLU A 65 5.14 -18.60 -4.39
C GLU A 65 6.35 -18.87 -3.49
N VAL A 66 6.88 -20.10 -3.56
CA VAL A 66 8.04 -20.51 -2.77
C VAL A 66 9.04 -21.19 -3.69
N PHE A 67 10.30 -20.79 -3.58
CA PHE A 67 11.40 -21.50 -4.22
C PHE A 67 12.48 -21.81 -3.20
N CYS A 68 13.23 -22.88 -3.44
CA CYS A 68 14.30 -23.35 -2.57
C CYS A 68 15.60 -23.49 -3.37
N LEU A 69 16.71 -23.16 -2.71
CA LEU A 69 18.06 -23.36 -3.22
C LEU A 69 18.79 -24.31 -2.28
N ALA A 70 19.31 -25.40 -2.82
CA ALA A 70 20.10 -26.39 -2.09
C ALA A 70 21.33 -26.81 -2.93
N PRO A 71 22.33 -27.49 -2.34
CA PRO A 71 23.43 -28.07 -3.13
C PRO A 71 22.96 -29.02 -4.23
N SER A 72 21.78 -29.63 -4.07
CA SER A 72 21.14 -30.48 -5.07
C SER A 72 20.51 -29.71 -6.25
N GLY A 73 20.39 -28.38 -6.16
CA GLY A 73 19.85 -27.53 -7.22
C GLY A 73 18.76 -26.57 -6.76
N PHE A 74 18.00 -26.07 -7.73
CA PHE A 74 16.86 -25.17 -7.54
C PHE A 74 15.54 -25.95 -7.58
N GLY A 75 14.63 -25.67 -6.66
CA GLY A 75 13.28 -26.19 -6.65
C GLY A 75 12.26 -25.07 -6.60
N LEU A 76 11.17 -25.21 -7.36
CA LEU A 76 10.01 -24.31 -7.32
C LEU A 76 8.80 -25.09 -6.81
N ALA A 77 8.14 -24.57 -5.78
CA ALA A 77 6.92 -25.16 -5.25
C ALA A 77 5.71 -24.79 -6.12
N PRO A 78 4.67 -25.65 -6.17
CA PRO A 78 3.40 -25.26 -6.76
C PRO A 78 2.75 -24.13 -5.96
N LEU A 79 1.95 -23.31 -6.65
CA LEU A 79 1.19 -22.23 -6.03
C LEU A 79 0.21 -22.78 -4.99
N VAL A 80 0.18 -22.13 -3.82
CA VAL A 80 -0.81 -22.43 -2.76
C VAL A 80 -1.61 -21.17 -2.43
N GLU A 81 -2.93 -21.34 -2.34
CA GLU A 81 -3.89 -20.29 -2.03
C GLU A 81 -4.31 -20.30 -0.55
N LEU A 82 -4.42 -19.12 0.05
CA LEU A 82 -4.96 -18.92 1.39
C LEU A 82 -6.08 -17.86 1.36
N THR A 83 -7.32 -18.30 1.54
CA THR A 83 -8.49 -17.40 1.59
C THR A 83 -8.68 -16.82 3.00
N VAL A 84 -8.53 -15.50 3.13
CA VAL A 84 -8.90 -14.75 4.33
C VAL A 84 -10.33 -14.25 4.16
N PHE A 85 -11.24 -14.73 4.99
CA PHE A 85 -12.67 -14.41 4.88
C PHE A 85 -13.30 -14.00 6.21
N GLN A 86 -14.16 -12.99 6.15
CA GLN A 86 -14.98 -12.55 7.27
C GLN A 86 -16.45 -12.53 6.83
N PRO A 87 -17.40 -13.15 7.57
CA PRO A 87 -18.81 -13.17 7.16
C PRO A 87 -19.52 -11.81 7.19
N PHE A 88 -19.04 -10.87 8.00
CA PHE A 88 -19.57 -9.51 8.11
C PHE A 88 -18.41 -8.53 8.17
N PHE A 89 -18.29 -7.64 7.19
CA PHE A 89 -17.17 -6.69 7.12
C PHE A 89 -17.55 -5.43 6.34
N LEU A 90 -16.75 -4.39 6.56
CA LEU A 90 -16.80 -3.11 5.89
C LEU A 90 -15.68 -3.00 4.83
N GLU A 91 -15.95 -2.35 3.72
CA GLU A 91 -14.95 -2.00 2.72
C GLU A 91 -15.03 -0.51 2.39
N LEU A 92 -13.88 0.16 2.38
CA LEU A 92 -13.77 1.57 1.99
C LEU A 92 -13.33 1.68 0.54
N THR A 93 -14.13 2.38 -0.27
CA THR A 93 -13.74 2.77 -1.63
C THR A 93 -13.08 4.15 -1.58
N LEU A 94 -11.76 4.16 -1.72
CA LEU A 94 -10.93 5.36 -1.69
C LEU A 94 -10.23 5.55 -3.04
N PRO A 95 -10.14 6.78 -3.57
CA PRO A 95 -9.26 7.07 -4.70
C PRO A 95 -7.80 6.99 -4.24
N TYR A 96 -6.87 6.93 -5.21
CA TYR A 96 -5.44 6.98 -4.91
C TYR A 96 -5.02 8.27 -4.18
N SER A 97 -5.55 9.41 -4.61
CA SER A 97 -5.27 10.71 -4.01
C SER A 97 -6.43 11.69 -4.16
N VAL A 98 -6.47 12.69 -3.29
CA VAL A 98 -7.46 13.78 -3.27
C VAL A 98 -6.77 15.13 -3.16
N ILE A 99 -7.41 16.19 -3.66
CA ILE A 99 -6.90 17.55 -3.60
C ILE A 99 -7.48 18.26 -2.37
N ARG A 100 -6.62 18.97 -1.62
CA ARG A 100 -7.04 19.78 -0.46
C ARG A 100 -8.11 20.79 -0.86
N GLY A 101 -9.18 20.87 -0.08
CA GLY A 101 -10.31 21.77 -0.32
C GLY A 101 -11.33 21.29 -1.35
N GLU A 102 -11.01 20.28 -2.17
CA GLU A 102 -12.00 19.65 -3.05
C GLU A 102 -12.89 18.66 -2.30
N ARG A 103 -14.10 18.44 -2.81
CA ARG A 103 -15.09 17.55 -2.20
C ARG A 103 -15.23 16.30 -3.06
N PHE A 104 -15.17 15.13 -2.43
CA PHE A 104 -15.44 13.87 -3.10
C PHE A 104 -16.39 13.00 -2.27
N GLU A 105 -16.97 11.99 -2.90
CA GLU A 105 -17.86 11.05 -2.23
C GLU A 105 -17.06 9.86 -1.67
N LEU A 106 -16.88 9.83 -0.35
CA LEU A 106 -16.34 8.66 0.37
C LEU A 106 -17.44 7.60 0.46
N LYS A 107 -17.15 6.37 0.02
CA LYS A 107 -18.09 5.24 0.06
C LYS A 107 -17.59 4.15 0.99
N ALA A 108 -18.45 3.71 1.89
CA ALA A 108 -18.22 2.58 2.76
C ALA A 108 -19.30 1.52 2.49
N THR A 109 -18.90 0.34 2.02
CA THR A 109 -19.83 -0.75 1.70
C THR A 109 -19.73 -1.82 2.77
N VAL A 110 -20.85 -2.12 3.41
CA VAL A 110 -20.95 -3.21 4.37
C VAL A 110 -21.51 -4.44 3.68
N PHE A 111 -20.85 -5.58 3.88
CA PHE A 111 -21.25 -6.88 3.36
C PHE A 111 -21.76 -7.78 4.48
N ASN A 112 -22.82 -8.52 4.20
CA ASN A 112 -23.35 -9.54 5.10
C ASN A 112 -23.48 -10.88 4.36
N TYR A 113 -22.55 -11.78 4.60
CA TYR A 113 -22.56 -13.17 4.12
C TYR A 113 -23.12 -14.13 5.17
N LEU A 114 -23.69 -13.65 6.29
CA LEU A 114 -24.45 -14.48 7.22
C LEU A 114 -25.79 -14.86 6.60
N SER A 115 -26.37 -15.97 7.03
CA SER A 115 -27.70 -16.43 6.58
C SER A 115 -28.88 -15.61 7.14
N LYS A 116 -28.61 -14.64 8.03
CA LYS A 116 -29.64 -13.87 8.76
C LYS A 116 -29.62 -12.40 8.37
N CYS A 117 -30.77 -11.74 8.50
CA CYS A 117 -30.86 -10.28 8.36
C CYS A 117 -30.42 -9.59 9.66
N ILE A 118 -29.56 -8.58 9.50
CA ILE A 118 -29.03 -7.76 10.58
C ILE A 118 -29.35 -6.29 10.35
N MET A 119 -29.50 -5.53 11.42
CA MET A 119 -29.49 -4.08 11.35
C MET A 119 -28.04 -3.61 11.50
N VAL A 120 -27.54 -2.86 10.53
CA VAL A 120 -26.17 -2.36 10.53
C VAL A 120 -26.20 -0.87 10.76
N SER A 121 -25.37 -0.37 11.69
CA SER A 121 -25.07 1.06 11.81
C SER A 121 -23.64 1.35 11.38
N VAL A 122 -23.41 2.41 10.61
CA VAL A 122 -22.06 2.81 10.18
C VAL A 122 -21.74 4.20 10.70
N THR A 123 -20.59 4.33 11.36
CA THR A 123 -20.14 5.57 12.01
C THR A 123 -18.70 5.88 11.57
N PRO A 124 -18.47 7.00 10.86
CA PRO A 124 -17.11 7.46 10.58
C PRO A 124 -16.45 8.05 11.82
N ALA A 125 -15.14 7.91 11.94
CA ALA A 125 -14.36 8.55 13.00
C ALA A 125 -14.16 10.04 12.71
N LEU A 126 -14.25 10.86 13.77
CA LEU A 126 -13.93 12.28 13.70
C LEU A 126 -12.42 12.49 13.57
N SER A 127 -12.02 13.43 12.73
CA SER A 127 -10.62 13.83 12.53
C SER A 127 -10.53 15.35 12.31
N SER A 128 -9.40 15.95 12.69
CA SER A 128 -9.06 17.33 12.34
C SER A 128 -8.59 17.49 10.88
N ASP A 129 -8.22 16.38 10.25
CA ASP A 129 -7.52 16.37 8.96
C ASP A 129 -8.49 16.49 7.78
N TYR A 130 -9.77 16.19 8.01
CA TYR A 130 -10.83 16.20 7.02
C TYR A 130 -12.19 16.42 7.66
N THR A 131 -13.15 16.88 6.86
CA THR A 131 -14.56 16.97 7.26
C THR A 131 -15.39 15.96 6.51
N LEU A 132 -16.34 15.31 7.19
CA LEU A 132 -17.31 14.38 6.60
C LEU A 132 -18.71 14.92 6.82
N THR A 133 -19.47 15.11 5.74
CA THR A 133 -20.88 15.47 5.79
C THR A 133 -21.71 14.38 5.12
N PRO A 134 -22.70 13.77 5.80
CA PRO A 134 -23.52 12.72 5.21
C PRO A 134 -24.26 13.26 3.98
N VAL A 135 -24.31 12.44 2.92
CA VAL A 135 -25.15 12.74 1.76
C VAL A 135 -26.62 12.57 2.18
N ARG A 136 -27.52 13.47 1.74
CA ARG A 136 -28.93 13.49 2.14
C ARG A 136 -29.58 12.10 1.98
N ASP A 137 -30.48 11.74 2.90
CA ASP A 137 -31.22 10.46 3.00
C ASP A 137 -30.43 9.21 3.44
N VAL A 138 -29.19 9.35 3.91
CA VAL A 138 -28.51 8.24 4.58
C VAL A 138 -29.00 8.14 6.02
N GLN A 139 -29.89 7.18 6.29
CA GLN A 139 -30.06 6.68 7.65
C GLN A 139 -28.74 5.99 8.04
N ASP A 140 -28.13 6.41 9.15
CA ASP A 140 -26.89 5.81 9.69
C ASP A 140 -27.05 4.31 9.99
N SER A 141 -28.30 3.85 10.06
CA SER A 141 -28.65 2.44 10.17
C SER A 141 -29.47 1.94 8.97
N SER A 142 -29.20 0.71 8.55
CA SER A 142 -29.95 0.07 7.47
C SER A 142 -30.03 -1.43 7.66
N CYS A 143 -31.14 -2.01 7.21
CA CYS A 143 -31.34 -3.45 7.19
C CYS A 143 -30.51 -4.10 6.09
N LEU A 144 -29.73 -5.12 6.47
CA LEU A 144 -28.88 -5.88 5.58
C LEU A 144 -29.14 -7.38 5.72
N CYS A 145 -29.77 -7.96 4.70
CA CYS A 145 -30.08 -9.39 4.66
C CYS A 145 -28.93 -10.25 4.12
N ALA A 146 -29.13 -11.56 4.15
CA ALA A 146 -28.15 -12.55 3.73
C ALA A 146 -27.65 -12.32 2.29
N ASN A 147 -26.34 -12.43 2.11
CA ASN A 147 -25.64 -12.15 0.85
C ASN A 147 -25.94 -10.75 0.28
N GLY A 148 -26.31 -9.81 1.15
CA GLY A 148 -26.60 -8.44 0.81
C GLY A 148 -25.38 -7.53 1.00
N ARG A 149 -25.40 -6.39 0.30
CA ARG A 149 -24.49 -5.28 0.55
C ARG A 149 -25.25 -3.96 0.68
N LYS A 150 -24.76 -3.06 1.53
CA LYS A 150 -25.28 -1.69 1.63
C LYS A 150 -24.12 -0.71 1.64
N THR A 151 -24.21 0.30 0.78
CA THR A 151 -23.23 1.38 0.71
C THR A 151 -23.76 2.62 1.43
N PHE A 152 -22.91 3.19 2.27
CA PHE A 152 -23.09 4.46 2.96
C PHE A 152 -22.10 5.45 2.36
N SER A 153 -22.53 6.70 2.17
CA SER A 153 -21.68 7.72 1.58
C SER A 153 -21.69 9.05 2.32
N TRP A 154 -20.52 9.67 2.35
CA TRP A 154 -20.29 11.00 2.91
C TRP A 154 -19.55 11.83 1.89
N THR A 155 -19.90 13.11 1.82
CA THR A 155 -19.06 14.09 1.15
C THR A 155 -17.88 14.39 2.07
N MET A 156 -16.68 14.03 1.63
CA MET A 156 -15.42 14.26 2.33
C MET A 156 -14.70 15.46 1.73
N ALA A 157 -14.20 16.34 2.59
CA ALA A 157 -13.32 17.45 2.21
C ALA A 157 -12.03 17.41 3.05
N PRO A 158 -10.86 17.13 2.44
CA PRO A 158 -9.58 17.11 3.13
C PRO A 158 -9.09 18.54 3.43
N SER A 159 -8.49 18.72 4.60
CA SER A 159 -8.00 19.99 5.12
C SER A 159 -6.47 20.07 5.21
N VAL A 160 -5.80 18.92 5.22
CA VAL A 160 -4.33 18.82 5.33
C VAL A 160 -3.71 18.12 4.12
N LEU A 161 -2.40 18.33 3.91
CA LEU A 161 -1.59 17.65 2.90
C LEU A 161 -0.94 16.40 3.49
N GLY A 162 -0.56 15.44 2.64
CA GLY A 162 0.11 14.21 3.07
C GLY A 162 -0.85 13.03 3.25
N VAL A 163 -0.51 12.06 4.10
CA VAL A 163 -1.33 10.85 4.28
C VAL A 163 -2.41 11.10 5.35
N LEU A 164 -3.68 11.07 4.96
CA LEU A 164 -4.84 11.16 5.84
C LEU A 164 -5.31 9.76 6.24
N ASN A 165 -5.46 9.50 7.54
CA ASN A 165 -5.98 8.23 8.04
C ASN A 165 -7.52 8.27 8.15
N VAL A 166 -8.20 7.68 7.17
CA VAL A 166 -9.67 7.62 7.13
C VAL A 166 -10.14 6.38 7.87
N SER A 167 -10.90 6.56 8.95
CA SER A 167 -11.43 5.48 9.78
C SER A 167 -12.96 5.45 9.80
N VAL A 168 -13.54 4.28 9.56
CA VAL A 168 -15.00 4.05 9.58
C VAL A 168 -15.30 2.72 10.29
N SER A 169 -16.33 2.71 11.13
CA SER A 169 -16.77 1.53 11.86
C SER A 169 -18.18 1.11 11.46
N ALA A 170 -18.39 -0.19 11.25
CA ALA A 170 -19.69 -0.79 11.02
C ALA A 170 -20.04 -1.75 12.16
N ALA A 171 -21.20 -1.59 12.76
CA ALA A 171 -21.67 -2.42 13.87
C ALA A 171 -23.01 -3.08 13.54
N ALA A 172 -23.15 -4.36 13.88
CA ALA A 172 -24.46 -5.01 13.91
C ALA A 172 -25.19 -4.65 15.21
N VAL A 173 -26.26 -3.87 15.12
CA VAL A 173 -27.00 -3.34 16.28
C VAL A 173 -28.28 -4.13 16.54
N GLN A 174 -28.63 -4.32 17.82
CA GLN A 174 -29.90 -4.90 18.19
C GLN A 174 -31.02 -3.89 17.88
N SER A 175 -32.02 -4.33 17.13
CA SER A 175 -33.19 -3.51 16.81
C SER A 175 -34.45 -4.34 16.92
N HIS A 176 -35.50 -3.72 17.47
CA HIS A 176 -36.85 -4.28 17.53
C HIS A 176 -37.63 -4.04 16.23
N ALA A 177 -37.07 -3.26 15.30
CA ALA A 177 -37.65 -3.04 13.97
C ALA A 177 -37.44 -4.28 13.09
N ALA A 178 -38.49 -4.70 12.37
CA ALA A 178 -38.38 -5.79 11.41
C ALA A 178 -37.62 -5.34 10.16
N CYS A 179 -36.69 -6.16 9.67
CA CYS A 179 -36.06 -5.97 8.37
C CYS A 179 -36.93 -6.64 7.31
N GLY A 180 -37.97 -5.94 6.86
CA GLY A 180 -38.96 -6.51 5.95
C GLY A 180 -39.65 -7.73 6.57
N ASN A 181 -39.46 -8.91 5.98
CA ASN A 181 -40.06 -10.17 6.43
C ASN A 181 -39.20 -10.94 7.48
N GLY A 182 -38.00 -10.45 7.81
CA GLY A 182 -37.07 -11.11 8.73
C GLY A 182 -36.99 -10.40 10.09
N VAL A 183 -36.96 -11.19 11.17
CA VAL A 183 -36.60 -10.69 12.51
C VAL A 183 -35.11 -10.37 12.53
N VAL A 184 -34.75 -9.16 12.99
CA VAL A 184 -33.36 -8.78 13.21
C VAL A 184 -32.74 -9.72 14.23
N ASN A 185 -31.73 -10.47 13.84
CA ASN A 185 -31.06 -11.41 14.72
C ASN A 185 -29.59 -11.03 14.80
N VAL A 186 -29.23 -10.36 15.89
CA VAL A 186 -27.82 -10.08 16.21
C VAL A 186 -27.27 -11.31 16.93
N PRO A 187 -26.07 -11.82 16.57
CA PRO A 187 -25.39 -12.84 17.36
C PRO A 187 -25.30 -12.42 18.83
N GLU A 188 -25.32 -13.37 19.79
CA GLU A 188 -25.36 -13.08 21.24
C GLU A 188 -24.27 -12.11 21.75
N ARG A 189 -23.14 -12.00 21.04
CA ARG A 189 -22.09 -11.01 21.31
C ARG A 189 -22.14 -9.76 20.42
N GLY A 190 -22.74 -9.77 19.23
CA GLY A 190 -22.59 -8.66 18.26
C GLY A 190 -21.15 -8.51 17.74
N ARG A 191 -21.00 -7.87 16.57
CA ARG A 191 -19.68 -7.64 15.93
C ARG A 191 -19.57 -6.23 15.42
N VAL A 192 -18.39 -5.63 15.62
CA VAL A 192 -18.00 -4.34 15.07
C VAL A 192 -16.77 -4.55 14.20
N ASP A 193 -16.79 -4.01 12.99
CA ASP A 193 -15.66 -4.00 12.07
C ASP A 193 -15.26 -2.54 11.80
N THR A 194 -14.05 -2.18 12.19
CA THR A 194 -13.46 -0.86 12.00
C THR A 194 -12.35 -0.95 10.98
N VAL A 195 -12.41 -0.14 9.94
CA VAL A 195 -11.40 -0.09 8.88
C VAL A 195 -10.75 1.29 8.87
N THR A 196 -9.43 1.32 8.98
CA THR A 196 -8.62 2.53 8.80
C THR A 196 -7.75 2.39 7.55
N ARG A 197 -7.83 3.34 6.62
CA ARG A 197 -6.98 3.38 5.43
C ARG A 197 -6.35 4.75 5.22
N GLY A 198 -5.11 4.75 4.75
CA GLY A 198 -4.40 5.96 4.35
C GLY A 198 -4.89 6.47 2.99
N LEU A 199 -5.12 7.78 2.89
CA LEU A 199 -5.50 8.48 1.66
C LEU A 199 -4.51 9.62 1.42
N LEU A 200 -3.98 9.75 0.21
CA LEU A 200 -3.00 10.79 -0.10
C LEU A 200 -3.68 12.13 -0.44
N GLY A 201 -3.49 13.14 0.40
CA GLY A 201 -3.87 14.54 0.19
C GLY A 201 -2.78 15.31 -0.56
N LYS A 202 -3.13 15.86 -1.72
CA LYS A 202 -2.29 16.68 -2.58
C LYS A 202 -2.68 18.15 -2.48
N ALA A 203 -1.71 19.01 -2.74
CA ALA A 203 -1.94 20.45 -2.82
C ALA A 203 -2.81 20.80 -4.03
N GLU A 204 -3.59 21.86 -3.87
CA GLU A 204 -4.36 22.48 -4.94
C GLU A 204 -3.49 23.25 -5.95
N GLY A 205 -4.06 23.55 -7.11
CA GLY A 205 -3.39 24.33 -8.15
C GLY A 205 -2.50 23.51 -9.08
N THR A 206 -1.53 24.17 -9.71
CA THR A 206 -0.63 23.56 -10.70
C THR A 206 0.80 23.61 -10.18
N GLU A 207 1.43 22.45 -10.07
CA GLU A 207 2.83 22.34 -9.67
C GLU A 207 3.73 23.04 -10.70
N LYS A 208 4.65 23.90 -10.21
CA LYS A 208 5.72 24.49 -11.00
C LYS A 208 7.05 24.00 -10.46
N SER A 209 7.89 23.47 -11.33
CA SER A 209 9.24 23.03 -11.00
C SER A 209 10.27 23.97 -11.61
N HIS A 210 11.24 24.37 -10.79
CA HIS A 210 12.43 25.11 -11.21
C HIS A 210 13.64 24.24 -10.90
N THR A 211 14.51 24.07 -11.90
CA THR A 211 15.70 23.24 -11.78
C THR A 211 16.93 24.12 -11.95
N TYR A 212 17.87 23.98 -11.02
CA TYR A 212 19.17 24.61 -11.08
C TYR A 212 20.23 23.51 -11.20
N ASN A 213 21.19 23.70 -12.10
CA ASN A 213 22.22 22.73 -12.39
C ASN A 213 23.58 23.42 -12.35
N TRP A 214 24.56 22.80 -11.69
CA TRP A 214 25.93 23.26 -11.64
C TRP A 214 26.88 22.12 -11.95
N LEU A 215 28.01 22.46 -12.57
CA LEU A 215 29.14 21.55 -12.75
C LEU A 215 30.29 22.07 -11.88
N LEU A 216 30.59 21.35 -10.80
CA LEU A 216 31.67 21.70 -9.87
C LEU A 216 32.87 20.78 -10.11
N CYS A 217 33.98 21.37 -10.56
CA CYS A 217 35.24 20.66 -10.84
C CYS A 217 36.36 21.20 -9.93
N PRO A 218 36.48 20.76 -8.66
CA PRO A 218 37.49 21.29 -7.75
C PRO A 218 38.90 20.83 -8.18
N THR A 219 39.77 21.78 -8.53
CA THR A 219 41.19 21.54 -8.82
C THR A 219 42.07 21.94 -7.64
N GLY A 220 41.85 21.30 -6.49
CA GLY A 220 42.64 21.51 -5.26
C GLY A 220 42.11 22.60 -4.31
N GLU A 221 41.17 23.43 -4.75
CA GLU A 221 40.45 24.40 -3.93
C GLU A 221 38.97 24.01 -3.78
N ALA A 222 38.35 24.40 -2.65
CA ALA A 222 36.92 24.19 -2.43
C ALA A 222 36.11 25.17 -3.28
N LEU A 223 35.18 24.63 -4.08
CA LEU A 223 34.21 25.41 -4.85
C LEU A 223 32.88 25.42 -4.11
N THR A 224 32.26 26.59 -4.00
CA THR A 224 30.96 26.78 -3.37
C THR A 224 30.05 27.51 -4.35
N GLU A 225 28.85 26.96 -4.57
CA GLU A 225 27.78 27.63 -5.31
C GLU A 225 26.58 27.82 -4.38
N GLU A 226 25.98 29.00 -4.44
CA GLU A 226 24.81 29.35 -3.66
C GLU A 226 23.63 29.61 -4.60
N VAL A 227 22.45 29.17 -4.18
CA VAL A 227 21.21 29.39 -4.91
C VAL A 227 20.18 30.01 -4.00
N GLU A 228 19.64 31.14 -4.43
CA GLU A 228 18.47 31.71 -3.79
C GLU A 228 17.21 31.07 -4.39
N VAL A 229 16.51 30.27 -3.59
CA VAL A 229 15.26 29.62 -4.01
C VAL A 229 14.11 30.60 -3.83
N GLN A 230 13.75 31.29 -4.91
CA GLN A 230 12.63 32.23 -4.91
C GLN A 230 11.31 31.49 -5.16
N LEU A 231 10.45 31.45 -4.13
CA LEU A 231 9.10 30.92 -4.23
C LEU A 231 8.16 31.99 -4.81
N PRO A 232 7.31 31.66 -5.79
CA PRO A 232 6.35 32.63 -6.31
C PRO A 232 5.32 33.03 -5.25
N GLN A 233 4.72 34.22 -5.38
CA GLN A 233 3.80 34.76 -4.37
C GLN A 233 2.53 33.90 -4.16
N ASN A 234 2.17 33.07 -5.14
CA ASN A 234 0.98 32.22 -5.12
C ASN A 234 1.28 30.76 -4.72
N VAL A 235 2.34 30.52 -3.93
CA VAL A 235 2.65 29.18 -3.42
C VAL A 235 1.62 28.72 -2.41
N VAL A 236 1.23 27.46 -2.53
CA VAL A 236 0.35 26.78 -1.59
C VAL A 236 1.16 26.31 -0.38
N ASP A 237 0.72 26.66 0.83
CA ASP A 237 1.43 26.27 2.06
C ASP A 237 1.63 24.76 2.15
N GLY A 238 2.87 24.34 2.42
CA GLY A 238 3.27 22.93 2.54
C GLY A 238 3.46 22.18 1.22
N SER A 239 3.25 22.83 0.07
CA SER A 239 3.47 22.22 -1.26
C SER A 239 4.92 22.26 -1.75
N ALA A 240 5.73 23.18 -1.19
CA ALA A 240 7.11 23.37 -1.62
C ALA A 240 7.98 22.17 -1.26
N ARG A 241 8.70 21.64 -2.26
CA ARG A 241 9.69 20.57 -2.11
C ARG A 241 10.96 20.94 -2.83
N ILE A 242 12.11 20.67 -2.20
CA ILE A 242 13.44 20.83 -2.79
C ILE A 242 14.09 19.46 -2.81
N SER A 243 14.71 19.10 -3.92
CA SER A 243 15.46 17.85 -4.06
C SER A 243 16.82 18.17 -4.66
N LEU A 244 17.87 17.67 -4.02
CA LEU A 244 19.25 17.81 -4.47
C LEU A 244 19.74 16.45 -4.97
N SER A 245 20.32 16.43 -6.18
CA SER A 245 20.95 15.25 -6.75
C SER A 245 22.37 15.60 -7.16
N VAL A 246 23.34 14.87 -6.64
CA VAL A 246 24.77 15.03 -7.00
C VAL A 246 25.18 13.89 -7.91
N LEU A 247 25.81 14.23 -9.03
CA LEU A 247 26.29 13.28 -10.04
C LEU A 247 27.78 13.55 -10.29
N GLY A 248 28.61 12.51 -10.21
CA GLY A 248 30.05 12.62 -10.50
C GLY A 248 30.42 12.47 -11.98
N ASP A 249 29.49 11.96 -12.79
CA ASP A 249 29.66 11.78 -14.23
C ASP A 249 28.40 12.25 -14.95
N ILE A 250 28.55 13.25 -15.82
CA ILE A 250 27.48 13.83 -16.63
C ILE A 250 26.85 12.80 -17.58
N LEU A 251 27.61 11.82 -18.02
CA LEU A 251 27.17 10.78 -18.96
C LEU A 251 26.92 9.44 -18.26
N GLY A 252 27.33 9.29 -16.99
CA GLY A 252 27.28 8.02 -16.28
C GLY A 252 25.88 7.39 -16.20
N ARG A 253 24.80 8.20 -16.18
CA ARG A 253 23.43 7.67 -16.23
C ARG A 253 23.00 7.20 -17.63
N ALA A 254 23.50 7.83 -18.70
CA ALA A 254 23.15 7.52 -20.08
C ALA A 254 24.02 6.40 -20.68
N LEU A 255 25.25 6.25 -20.18
CA LEU A 255 26.28 5.37 -20.74
C LEU A 255 26.67 4.22 -19.78
N ASN A 256 25.72 3.70 -19.00
CA ASN A 256 25.96 2.47 -18.25
C ASN A 256 26.06 1.26 -19.20
N ASN A 257 26.95 0.31 -18.88
CA ASN A 257 27.14 -0.95 -19.62
C ASN A 257 27.57 -0.79 -21.09
N LEU A 258 28.42 0.21 -21.40
CA LEU A 258 28.94 0.44 -22.76
C LEU A 258 29.72 -0.73 -23.35
N ASP A 259 30.29 -1.60 -22.53
CA ASP A 259 30.99 -2.81 -22.98
C ASP A 259 30.06 -3.78 -23.72
N GLY A 260 28.75 -3.71 -23.46
CA GLY A 260 27.71 -4.43 -24.19
C GLY A 260 27.50 -3.93 -25.62
N LEU A 261 27.93 -2.70 -25.94
CA LEU A 261 27.86 -2.14 -27.30
C LEU A 261 29.06 -2.51 -28.16
N LEU A 262 30.07 -3.17 -27.61
CA LEU A 262 31.21 -3.67 -28.39
C LEU A 262 30.76 -4.80 -29.34
N GLN A 263 30.88 -4.57 -30.64
CA GLN A 263 30.46 -5.51 -31.68
C GLN A 263 31.63 -5.93 -32.57
N MET A 264 31.64 -7.18 -33.02
CA MET A 264 32.64 -7.63 -33.99
C MET A 264 32.33 -7.00 -35.36
N PRO A 265 33.25 -6.28 -35.99
CA PRO A 265 33.02 -5.72 -37.32
C PRO A 265 32.94 -6.79 -38.41
N TYR A 266 32.00 -6.65 -39.35
CA TYR A 266 31.82 -7.55 -40.50
C TYR A 266 31.10 -6.83 -41.65
N GLY A 267 31.00 -7.50 -42.80
CA GLY A 267 30.24 -7.03 -43.96
C GLY A 267 31.06 -6.18 -44.94
N CYS A 268 30.35 -5.45 -45.81
CA CYS A 268 30.95 -4.53 -46.78
C CYS A 268 31.61 -3.34 -46.08
N GLY A 269 32.46 -2.57 -46.78
CA GLY A 269 33.23 -1.47 -46.19
C GLY A 269 32.40 -0.49 -45.33
N GLU A 270 31.19 -0.13 -45.77
CA GLU A 270 30.27 0.74 -45.01
C GLU A 270 29.77 0.07 -43.71
N GLN A 271 29.37 -1.20 -43.78
CA GLN A 271 28.89 -1.97 -42.63
C GLN A 271 30.02 -2.25 -41.62
N ASN A 272 31.20 -2.57 -42.13
CA ASN A 272 32.40 -2.77 -41.32
C ASN A 272 32.75 -1.48 -40.55
N MET A 273 32.72 -0.33 -41.22
CA MET A 273 32.98 0.97 -40.58
C MET A 273 31.89 1.36 -39.58
N ALA A 274 30.63 1.05 -39.85
CA ALA A 274 29.52 1.30 -38.93
C ALA A 274 29.66 0.56 -37.59
N LEU A 275 30.34 -0.59 -37.60
CA LEU A 275 30.60 -1.41 -36.40
C LEU A 275 31.97 -1.13 -35.78
N LEU A 276 32.98 -0.81 -36.60
CA LEU A 276 34.34 -0.53 -36.14
C LEU A 276 34.44 0.81 -35.41
N SER A 277 33.79 1.85 -35.93
CA SER A 277 33.88 3.22 -35.40
C SER A 277 33.37 3.34 -33.95
N PRO A 278 32.17 2.81 -33.61
CA PRO A 278 31.68 2.85 -32.23
C PRO A 278 32.61 2.17 -31.22
N ASN A 279 33.24 1.04 -31.58
CA ASN A 279 34.17 0.34 -30.69
C ASN A 279 35.36 1.21 -30.24
N ILE A 280 35.84 2.09 -31.13
CA ILE A 280 36.95 3.00 -30.83
C ILE A 280 36.49 4.04 -29.81
N TYR A 281 35.34 4.69 -30.05
CA TYR A 281 34.81 5.72 -29.15
C TYR A 281 34.40 5.15 -27.79
N ILE A 282 33.88 3.92 -27.74
CA ILE A 282 33.57 3.22 -26.49
C ILE A 282 34.85 2.99 -25.68
N LEU A 283 35.91 2.50 -26.32
CA LEU A 283 37.21 2.31 -25.67
C LEU A 283 37.80 3.63 -25.16
N GLU A 284 37.73 4.68 -25.97
CA GLU A 284 38.22 6.01 -25.61
C GLU A 284 37.46 6.57 -24.40
N TYR A 285 36.14 6.45 -24.39
CA TYR A 285 35.32 6.88 -23.26
C TYR A 285 35.65 6.08 -21.99
N LEU A 286 35.62 4.74 -22.04
CA LEU A 286 35.90 3.89 -20.88
C LEU A 286 37.32 4.11 -20.32
N ARG A 287 38.28 4.42 -21.20
CA ARG A 287 39.64 4.78 -20.79
C ARG A 287 39.66 6.11 -20.05
N ASN A 288 39.01 7.13 -20.60
CA ASN A 288 38.99 8.48 -20.02
C ASN A 288 38.19 8.53 -18.70
N THR A 289 37.17 7.68 -18.54
CA THR A 289 36.39 7.57 -17.29
C THR A 289 36.99 6.58 -16.28
N ASN A 290 38.15 5.98 -16.57
CA ASN A 290 38.78 4.93 -15.75
C ASN A 290 37.88 3.70 -15.48
N GLN A 291 36.92 3.43 -16.36
CA GLN A 291 36.03 2.26 -16.30
C GLN A 291 36.53 1.08 -17.15
N LEU A 292 37.65 1.24 -17.86
CA LEU A 292 38.23 0.23 -18.73
C LEU A 292 38.90 -0.89 -17.93
N THR A 293 38.31 -2.09 -17.94
CA THR A 293 38.94 -3.29 -17.37
C THR A 293 39.83 -4.00 -18.41
N PRO A 294 40.84 -4.78 -17.98
CA PRO A 294 41.68 -5.56 -18.90
C PRO A 294 40.88 -6.49 -19.81
N ALA A 295 39.80 -7.11 -19.30
CA ALA A 295 38.94 -7.99 -20.09
C ALA A 295 38.22 -7.27 -21.24
N ILE A 296 37.71 -6.06 -20.98
CA ILE A 296 37.06 -5.22 -21.99
C ILE A 296 38.09 -4.77 -23.04
N LEU A 297 39.28 -4.36 -22.58
CA LEU A 297 40.37 -3.97 -23.47
C LEU A 297 40.78 -5.12 -24.40
N ASP A 298 40.94 -6.34 -23.90
CA ASP A 298 41.31 -7.49 -24.72
C ASP A 298 40.23 -7.83 -25.75
N LYS A 299 38.95 -7.81 -25.34
CA LYS A 299 37.80 -8.05 -26.24
C LYS A 299 37.74 -7.01 -27.35
N ALA A 300 37.81 -5.73 -26.99
CA ALA A 300 37.76 -4.64 -27.95
C ALA A 300 38.99 -4.65 -28.87
N THR A 301 40.20 -4.92 -28.35
CA THR A 301 41.43 -5.04 -29.16
C THR A 301 41.31 -6.14 -30.22
N LYS A 302 40.71 -7.29 -29.86
CA LYS A 302 40.40 -8.36 -30.84
C LYS A 302 39.44 -7.89 -31.93
N PHE A 303 38.39 -7.15 -31.58
CA PHE A 303 37.44 -6.61 -32.55
C PHE A 303 38.07 -5.56 -33.48
N LEU A 304 38.88 -4.65 -32.92
CA LEU A 304 39.59 -3.63 -33.71
C LEU A 304 40.63 -4.24 -34.66
N THR A 305 41.40 -5.23 -34.21
CA THR A 305 42.41 -5.90 -35.05
C THR A 305 41.76 -6.73 -36.16
N SER A 306 40.60 -7.35 -35.90
CA SER A 306 39.82 -8.06 -36.91
C SER A 306 39.23 -7.11 -37.95
N GLY A 307 38.55 -6.04 -37.52
CA GLY A 307 37.89 -5.09 -38.43
C GLY A 307 38.86 -4.28 -39.29
N ARG A 308 40.11 -4.10 -38.86
CA ARG A 308 41.19 -3.48 -39.64
C ARG A 308 41.75 -4.40 -40.74
N ARG A 309 41.58 -5.72 -40.61
CA ARG A 309 42.12 -6.73 -41.53
C ARG A 309 41.12 -7.17 -42.61
N VAL A 310 39.93 -6.57 -42.66
CA VAL A 310 38.98 -6.80 -43.74
C VAL A 310 39.57 -6.19 -45.02
N PRO A 311 39.78 -7.00 -46.09
CA PRO A 311 40.38 -6.53 -47.35
C PRO A 311 39.52 -5.50 -48.07
#